data_AF-A0A3B8IAI5-F1
#
_entry.id   AF-A0A3B8IAI5-F1
#
_cell.length_a   1.000
_cell.length_b   1.000
_cell.length_c   1.000
_cell.angle_alpha   90.00
_cell.angle_beta   90.00
_cell.angle_gamma   90.00
#
_symmetry.space_group_name_H-M   'P 1'
#
loop_
_entity.id
_entity.type
_entity.pdbx_description
1 polymer ?
#
loop_
_entity_poly.entity_id
_entity_poly.type
_entity_poly.pdbx_seq_one_letter_code
_entity_poly.pdbx_strand_id
1 'polypeptide(L)'
;MTRLFTTLLALGLLSFYSGCTPSTPQGPPSNEANPPTWAEQVVWYQIFVDRFRNGDPNNDPTLGELRQFDSRTPDSWSITDWGTDWYAADAWMEDIESPWFHAKLQYRRYGGDLQGVLDQIPYLDSLGITAVYFNPLNDAPSMHKFDARNWRHIDVHFGPDPDGDRQLIKQENPADPTTWQWTAADKLFLQVVEALHTRGIRVIVDYSFNHTGRQFWAFQDVLEKGKDSPYAGW
;
A
#
# COMPACT_ATOMS: atom_id res chain seq x y z
N MET A 1 0.82 90.55 27.65
CA MET A 1 -0.51 90.23 28.21
C MET A 1 -0.43 88.82 28.80
N THR A 2 -0.01 88.67 30.07
CA THR A 2 -0.88 88.43 31.25
C THR A 2 -1.73 87.16 31.08
N ARG A 3 -1.23 85.98 31.48
CA ARG A 3 -1.31 85.30 32.80
C ARG A 3 -2.62 84.53 33.06
N LEU A 4 -2.41 83.26 33.46
CA LEU A 4 -3.22 82.36 34.30
C LEU A 4 -4.57 81.87 33.75
N PHE A 5 -4.75 80.54 33.73
CA PHE A 5 -5.70 79.85 34.62
C PHE A 5 -5.32 78.36 34.75
N THR A 6 -4.89 78.00 35.96
CA THR A 6 -5.05 76.69 36.60
C THR A 6 -6.52 76.27 36.56
N THR A 7 -6.83 75.00 36.24
CA THR A 7 -7.82 74.22 37.02
C THR A 7 -7.87 72.73 36.67
N LEU A 8 -7.89 71.96 37.75
CA LEU A 8 -8.54 70.67 37.99
C LEU A 8 -8.00 69.38 37.35
N LEU A 9 -7.25 68.68 38.20
CA LEU A 9 -7.29 67.24 38.41
C LEU A 9 -8.73 66.71 38.38
N ALA A 10 -9.04 65.82 37.45
CA ALA A 10 -10.22 64.98 37.50
C ALA A 10 -9.76 63.51 37.50
N LEU A 11 -9.87 62.87 38.67
CA LEU A 11 -9.83 61.42 38.80
C LEU A 11 -11.02 60.84 38.02
N GLY A 12 -10.75 60.25 36.86
CA GLY A 12 -11.68 59.37 36.16
C GLY A 12 -11.16 57.95 36.23
N LEU A 13 -11.90 57.06 36.90
CA LEU A 13 -11.69 55.62 36.87
C LEU A 13 -11.58 55.16 35.40
N LEU A 14 -10.40 54.76 34.94
CA LEU A 14 -10.30 53.91 33.75
C LEU A 14 -10.63 52.48 34.18
N SER A 15 -11.91 52.15 34.10
CA SER A 15 -12.35 50.76 34.04
C SER A 15 -11.71 50.13 32.79
N PHE A 16 -10.81 49.17 32.99
CA PHE A 16 -10.36 48.28 31.93
C PHE A 16 -11.57 47.49 31.43
N TYR A 17 -12.24 48.00 30.40
CA TYR A 17 -13.04 47.14 29.54
C TYR A 17 -12.06 46.21 28.84
N SER A 18 -11.90 45.01 29.40
CA SER A 18 -11.51 43.85 28.61
C SER A 18 -12.65 43.61 27.63
N GLY A 19 -12.65 44.39 26.55
CA GLY A 19 -13.46 44.09 25.39
C GLY A 19 -13.01 42.72 24.92
N CYS A 20 -13.85 41.71 25.11
CA CYS A 20 -13.79 40.53 24.28
C CYS A 20 -13.90 41.07 22.85
N THR A 21 -12.78 41.10 22.13
CA THR A 21 -12.85 41.09 20.68
C THR A 21 -13.74 39.89 20.35
N PRO A 22 -14.87 40.07 19.67
CA PRO A 22 -15.56 38.92 19.12
C PRO A 22 -14.50 38.26 18.26
N SER A 23 -14.08 37.05 18.63
CA SER A 23 -13.40 36.18 17.68
C SER A 23 -14.32 36.19 16.47
N THR A 24 -13.89 36.84 15.39
CA THR A 24 -14.55 36.67 14.10
C THR A 24 -14.69 35.16 13.98
N PRO A 25 -15.91 34.61 13.84
CA PRO A 25 -16.04 33.19 13.60
C PRO A 25 -15.11 32.94 12.43
N GLN A 26 -14.03 32.20 12.63
CA GLN A 26 -13.34 31.63 11.50
C GLN A 26 -14.45 30.84 10.84
N GLY A 27 -14.89 31.33 9.67
CA GLY A 27 -15.79 30.55 8.84
C GLY A 27 -15.21 29.14 8.73
N PRO A 28 -16.05 28.12 8.53
CA PRO A 28 -15.55 26.76 8.36
C PRO A 28 -14.31 26.81 7.45
N PRO A 29 -13.21 26.11 7.82
CA PRO A 29 -11.97 26.16 7.05
C PRO A 29 -12.32 26.03 5.58
N SER A 30 -11.80 26.93 4.75
CA SER A 30 -12.13 27.01 3.33
C SER A 30 -12.00 25.61 2.74
N ASN A 31 -13.15 24.99 2.56
CA ASN A 31 -13.30 23.62 2.13
C ASN A 31 -13.11 23.63 0.62
N GLU A 32 -11.91 23.98 0.15
CA GLU A 32 -11.52 23.72 -1.23
C GLU A 32 -11.10 22.26 -1.33
N ALA A 33 -12.08 21.41 -1.05
CA ALA A 33 -12.17 20.04 -1.50
C ALA A 33 -12.35 20.09 -3.03
N ASN A 34 -11.30 20.47 -3.75
CA ASN A 34 -11.24 20.35 -5.20
C ASN A 34 -10.52 19.03 -5.49
N PRO A 35 -11.23 17.88 -5.57
CA PRO A 35 -10.62 16.66 -6.03
C PRO A 35 -10.03 16.90 -7.44
N PRO A 36 -9.01 16.13 -7.85
CA PRO A 36 -8.44 16.28 -9.17
C PRO A 36 -9.54 16.21 -10.23
N THR A 37 -9.65 17.21 -11.10
CA THR A 37 -10.76 17.31 -12.07
C THR A 37 -10.84 16.11 -13.01
N TRP A 38 -9.71 15.45 -13.28
CA TRP A 38 -9.68 14.22 -14.05
C TRP A 38 -10.48 13.09 -13.40
N ALA A 39 -10.61 13.07 -12.07
CA ALA A 39 -11.29 12.02 -11.31
C ALA A 39 -12.79 11.95 -11.61
N GLU A 40 -13.41 13.06 -12.03
CA GLU A 40 -14.83 13.14 -12.38
C GLU A 40 -15.19 12.34 -13.65
N GLN A 41 -14.21 12.08 -14.51
CA GLN A 41 -14.39 11.49 -15.84
C GLN A 41 -13.76 10.10 -15.96
N VAL A 42 -13.39 9.49 -14.84
CA VAL A 42 -12.66 8.22 -14.84
C VAL A 42 -13.60 7.04 -15.01
N VAL A 43 -13.19 6.12 -15.90
CA VAL A 43 -13.69 4.76 -15.92
C VAL A 43 -12.63 3.88 -15.27
N TRP A 44 -12.95 3.40 -14.06
CA TRP A 44 -12.04 2.63 -13.23
C TRP A 44 -12.04 1.15 -13.60
N TYR A 45 -10.87 0.53 -13.52
CA TYR A 45 -10.71 -0.91 -13.50
C TYR A 45 -9.85 -1.32 -12.31
N GLN A 46 -10.37 -2.20 -11.45
CA GLN A 46 -9.61 -2.70 -10.31
C GLN A 46 -8.86 -3.97 -10.67
N ILE A 47 -7.58 -4.04 -10.33
CA ILE A 47 -6.72 -5.20 -10.59
C ILE A 47 -6.23 -5.78 -9.27
N PHE A 48 -6.57 -7.05 -9.03
CA PHE A 48 -5.92 -7.89 -8.04
C PHE A 48 -4.90 -8.79 -8.75
N VAL A 49 -3.61 -8.41 -8.67
CA VAL A 49 -2.56 -8.91 -9.58
C VAL A 49 -2.44 -10.43 -9.58
N ASP A 50 -2.37 -11.09 -8.41
CA ASP A 50 -2.29 -12.56 -8.29
C ASP A 50 -3.42 -13.30 -9.05
N ARG A 51 -4.55 -12.64 -9.33
CA ARG A 51 -5.74 -13.22 -10.00
C ARG A 51 -6.06 -12.61 -11.35
N PHE A 52 -5.24 -11.70 -11.85
CA PHE A 52 -5.52 -11.03 -13.12
C PHE A 52 -4.99 -11.82 -14.31
N ARG A 53 -3.68 -12.06 -14.34
CA ARG A 53 -3.01 -12.86 -15.38
C ARG A 53 -1.62 -13.29 -14.90
N ASN A 54 -1.29 -14.56 -15.04
CA ASN A 54 0.09 -15.05 -14.92
C ASN A 54 0.78 -14.87 -16.29
N GLY A 55 1.81 -14.01 -16.32
CA GLY A 55 2.62 -13.70 -17.50
C GLY A 55 4.03 -14.27 -17.43
N ASP A 56 4.52 -14.60 -16.24
CA ASP A 56 5.82 -15.22 -16.00
C ASP A 56 5.75 -16.30 -14.90
N PRO A 57 5.44 -17.57 -15.27
CA PRO A 57 5.35 -18.66 -14.31
C PRO A 57 6.64 -18.97 -13.55
N ASN A 58 7.79 -18.40 -13.95
CA ASN A 58 9.06 -18.63 -13.25
C ASN A 58 9.15 -17.85 -11.94
N ASN A 59 8.29 -16.83 -11.73
CA ASN A 59 8.23 -16.06 -10.50
C ASN A 59 7.14 -16.53 -9.53
N ASP A 60 6.40 -17.59 -9.88
CA ASP A 60 5.32 -18.15 -9.05
C ASP A 60 5.81 -18.47 -7.62
N PRO A 61 5.02 -18.17 -6.57
CA PRO A 61 5.39 -18.52 -5.20
C PRO A 61 5.58 -20.02 -5.01
N THR A 62 6.62 -20.39 -4.28
CA THR A 62 6.97 -21.78 -3.99
C THR A 62 6.39 -22.27 -2.66
N LEU A 63 6.25 -23.59 -2.52
CA LEU A 63 5.89 -24.23 -1.25
C LEU A 63 6.82 -23.80 -0.10
N GLY A 64 8.13 -23.72 -0.38
CA GLY A 64 9.12 -23.33 0.63
C GLY A 64 8.86 -21.94 1.19
N GLU A 65 8.50 -20.99 0.34
CA GLU A 65 8.19 -19.61 0.75
C GLU A 65 6.86 -19.52 1.50
N LEU A 66 5.83 -20.22 1.04
CA LEU A 66 4.55 -20.26 1.77
C LEU A 66 4.71 -20.85 3.17
N ARG A 67 5.57 -21.88 3.33
CA ARG A 67 5.87 -22.46 4.65
C ARG A 67 6.62 -21.53 5.58
N GLN A 68 7.45 -20.64 5.05
CA GLN A 68 8.12 -19.61 5.87
C GLN A 68 7.11 -18.61 6.44
N PHE A 69 5.98 -18.40 5.75
CA PHE A 69 4.91 -17.53 6.23
C PHE A 69 3.92 -18.26 7.15
N ASP A 70 3.47 -19.45 6.73
CA ASP A 70 2.53 -20.27 7.46
C ASP A 70 2.96 -21.74 7.42
N SER A 71 3.48 -22.21 8.55
CA SER A 71 3.97 -23.58 8.72
C SER A 71 2.88 -24.64 8.58
N ARG A 72 1.60 -24.24 8.55
CA ARG A 72 0.45 -25.14 8.30
C ARG A 72 0.24 -25.42 6.81
N THR A 73 1.01 -24.80 5.92
CA THR A 73 0.96 -25.09 4.48
C THR A 73 1.37 -26.55 4.23
N PRO A 74 0.49 -27.40 3.67
CA PRO A 74 0.72 -28.84 3.53
C PRO A 74 1.77 -29.14 2.45
N ASP A 75 2.42 -30.31 2.53
CA ASP A 75 3.40 -30.76 1.52
C ASP A 75 2.79 -30.90 0.12
N SER A 76 1.49 -31.16 0.05
CA SER A 76 0.72 -31.30 -1.18
C SER A 76 0.38 -29.97 -1.84
N TRP A 77 0.65 -28.83 -1.20
CA TRP A 77 0.30 -27.52 -1.73
C TRP A 77 0.99 -27.26 -3.06
N SER A 78 0.23 -26.68 -3.99
CA SER A 78 0.67 -26.24 -5.31
C SER A 78 -0.05 -24.95 -5.70
N ILE A 79 0.46 -24.28 -6.75
CA ILE A 79 -0.28 -23.24 -7.46
C ILE A 79 -1.65 -23.80 -7.88
N THR A 80 -2.69 -22.97 -7.72
CA THR A 80 -4.06 -23.28 -8.13
C THR A 80 -4.20 -23.08 -9.62
N ASP A 81 -4.74 -24.08 -10.32
CA ASP A 81 -4.97 -24.02 -11.75
C ASP A 81 -5.98 -22.92 -12.12
N TRP A 82 -5.66 -22.18 -13.18
CA TRP A 82 -6.55 -21.17 -13.75
C TRP A 82 -7.80 -21.80 -14.37
N GLY A 83 -8.95 -21.14 -14.22
CA GLY A 83 -10.22 -21.58 -14.81
C GLY A 83 -10.92 -22.73 -14.06
N THR A 84 -10.38 -23.14 -12.91
CA THR A 84 -11.06 -24.05 -11.97
C THR A 84 -12.32 -23.41 -11.39
N ASP A 85 -13.29 -24.25 -11.00
CA ASP A 85 -14.47 -23.78 -10.28
C ASP A 85 -14.04 -23.15 -8.94
N TRP A 86 -14.41 -21.89 -8.74
CA TRP A 86 -14.08 -21.13 -7.55
C TRP A 86 -14.51 -21.82 -6.25
N TYR A 87 -15.65 -22.52 -6.27
CA TYR A 87 -16.21 -23.21 -5.11
C TYR A 87 -15.73 -24.66 -4.97
N ALA A 88 -15.02 -25.20 -5.96
CA ALA A 88 -14.34 -26.47 -5.82
C ALA A 88 -13.11 -26.32 -4.91
N ALA A 89 -12.82 -27.35 -4.12
CA ALA A 89 -11.60 -27.38 -3.31
C ALA A 89 -10.41 -27.84 -4.14
N ASP A 90 -9.26 -27.18 -3.97
CA ASP A 90 -7.99 -27.72 -4.46
C ASP A 90 -7.63 -28.99 -3.69
N ALA A 91 -6.93 -29.93 -4.32
CA ALA A 91 -6.58 -31.21 -3.70
C ALA A 91 -5.84 -31.04 -2.36
N TRP A 92 -4.93 -30.07 -2.26
CA TRP A 92 -4.19 -29.77 -1.04
C TRP A 92 -5.05 -29.19 0.10
N MET A 93 -6.28 -28.76 -0.15
CA MET A 93 -7.17 -28.24 0.91
C MET A 93 -7.69 -29.33 1.85
N GLU A 94 -7.58 -30.60 1.48
CA GLU A 94 -7.91 -31.74 2.36
C GLU A 94 -6.90 -31.88 3.49
N ASP A 95 -5.65 -31.49 3.25
CA ASP A 95 -4.54 -31.60 4.21
C ASP A 95 -4.43 -30.40 5.16
N ILE A 96 -5.30 -29.39 5.00
CA ILE A 96 -5.38 -28.25 5.93
C ILE A 96 -6.44 -28.53 6.98
N GLU A 97 -6.01 -28.58 8.24
CA GLU A 97 -6.89 -28.77 9.40
C GLU A 97 -7.77 -27.52 9.65
N SER A 98 -8.83 -27.40 8.86
CA SER A 98 -9.88 -26.41 9.06
C SER A 98 -11.22 -26.89 8.47
N PRO A 99 -12.32 -26.83 9.25
CA PRO A 99 -13.64 -27.18 8.73
C PRO A 99 -14.22 -26.10 7.82
N TRP A 100 -13.60 -24.91 7.75
CA TRP A 100 -14.12 -23.76 7.01
C TRP A 100 -13.40 -23.58 5.68
N PHE A 101 -14.12 -23.74 4.56
CA PHE A 101 -13.59 -23.53 3.21
C PHE A 101 -12.88 -22.18 3.04
N HIS A 102 -13.49 -21.10 3.52
CA HIS A 102 -12.93 -19.74 3.40
C HIS A 102 -11.61 -19.55 4.16
N ALA A 103 -11.38 -20.31 5.24
CA ALA A 103 -10.10 -20.27 5.95
C ALA A 103 -8.96 -20.92 5.12
N LYS A 104 -9.29 -21.73 4.12
CA LYS A 104 -8.33 -22.40 3.24
C LYS A 104 -8.06 -21.61 1.96
N LEU A 105 -8.96 -20.69 1.59
CA LEU A 105 -8.79 -19.83 0.42
C LEU A 105 -7.53 -18.97 0.49
N GLN A 106 -7.07 -18.60 1.70
CA GLN A 106 -5.88 -17.77 1.90
C GLN A 106 -4.55 -18.42 1.44
N TYR A 107 -4.57 -19.73 1.17
CA TYR A 107 -3.41 -20.46 0.66
C TYR A 107 -3.38 -20.54 -0.87
N ARG A 108 -4.49 -20.25 -1.57
CA ARG A 108 -4.48 -20.23 -3.04
C ARG A 108 -3.46 -19.22 -3.56
N ARG A 109 -2.73 -19.59 -4.60
CA ARG A 109 -1.92 -18.68 -5.42
C ARG A 109 -2.19 -19.07 -6.85
N TYR A 110 -2.37 -18.09 -7.73
CA TYR A 110 -2.57 -18.36 -9.16
C TYR A 110 -1.35 -17.86 -9.97
N GLY A 111 -0.39 -17.22 -9.32
CA GLY A 111 0.84 -16.77 -9.97
C GLY A 111 0.63 -15.53 -10.83
N GLY A 112 -0.46 -14.78 -10.64
CA GLY A 112 -0.65 -13.54 -11.38
C GLY A 112 0.41 -12.50 -11.00
N ASP A 113 0.92 -11.79 -12.00
CA ASP A 113 2.12 -10.95 -11.89
C ASP A 113 2.02 -9.68 -12.77
N LEU A 114 3.01 -8.78 -12.70
CA LEU A 114 3.01 -7.54 -13.47
C LEU A 114 3.34 -7.73 -14.96
N GLN A 115 4.00 -8.82 -15.35
CA GLN A 115 4.18 -9.15 -16.76
C GLN A 115 2.82 -9.50 -17.38
N GLY A 116 1.99 -10.25 -16.68
CA GLY A 116 0.61 -10.55 -17.07
C GLY A 116 -0.24 -9.28 -17.16
N VAL A 117 -0.05 -8.31 -16.27
CA VAL A 117 -0.68 -6.98 -16.40
C VAL A 117 -0.20 -6.28 -17.66
N LEU A 118 1.11 -6.18 -17.88
CA LEU A 118 1.73 -5.54 -19.03
C LEU A 118 1.20 -6.11 -20.35
N ASP A 119 1.12 -7.44 -20.46
CA ASP A 119 0.62 -8.18 -21.61
C ASP A 119 -0.86 -7.91 -21.91
N GLN A 120 -1.65 -7.58 -20.89
CA GLN A 120 -3.08 -7.29 -21.00
C GLN A 120 -3.41 -5.80 -21.11
N ILE A 121 -2.42 -4.89 -21.12
CA ILE A 121 -2.67 -3.46 -21.35
C ILE A 121 -3.44 -3.20 -22.67
N PRO A 122 -3.18 -3.87 -23.80
CA PRO A 122 -4.01 -3.71 -25.00
C PRO A 122 -5.49 -4.07 -24.80
N TYR A 123 -5.77 -5.08 -23.96
CA TYR A 123 -7.15 -5.43 -23.59
C TYR A 123 -7.78 -4.31 -22.75
N LEU A 124 -7.08 -3.83 -21.72
CA LEU A 124 -7.54 -2.74 -20.87
C LEU A 124 -7.85 -1.47 -21.68
N ASP A 125 -6.95 -1.11 -22.61
CA ASP A 125 -7.13 -0.01 -23.55
C ASP A 125 -8.37 -0.18 -24.44
N SER A 126 -8.57 -1.39 -24.98
CA SER A 126 -9.74 -1.70 -25.82
C SER A 126 -11.07 -1.61 -25.08
N LEU A 127 -11.08 -1.80 -23.76
CA LEU A 127 -12.27 -1.59 -22.93
C LEU A 127 -12.62 -0.11 -22.76
N GLY A 128 -11.67 0.80 -23.01
CA GLY A 128 -11.85 2.25 -22.85
C GLY A 128 -11.74 2.73 -21.40
N ILE A 129 -11.05 1.98 -20.54
CA ILE A 129 -10.79 2.42 -19.16
C ILE A 129 -9.83 3.61 -19.17
N THR A 130 -9.92 4.47 -18.15
CA THR A 130 -9.04 5.65 -18.03
C THR A 130 -8.28 5.71 -16.71
N ALA A 131 -8.54 4.77 -15.79
CA ALA A 131 -7.65 4.51 -14.67
C ALA A 131 -7.69 3.04 -14.22
N VAL A 132 -6.56 2.57 -13.72
CA VAL A 132 -6.41 1.32 -12.99
C VAL A 132 -6.23 1.63 -11.50
N TYR A 133 -6.96 0.90 -10.66
CA TYR A 133 -6.70 0.81 -9.24
C TYR A 133 -6.12 -0.58 -8.94
N PHE A 134 -4.86 -0.62 -8.51
CA PHE A 134 -4.25 -1.85 -8.04
C PHE A 134 -4.56 -2.06 -6.57
N ASN A 135 -5.00 -3.28 -6.22
CA ASN A 135 -4.84 -3.81 -4.86
C ASN A 135 -3.35 -3.76 -4.44
N PRO A 136 -3.02 -3.94 -3.15
CA PRO A 136 -1.67 -3.65 -2.69
C PRO A 136 -0.61 -4.45 -3.45
N LEU A 137 0.47 -3.77 -3.82
CA LEU A 137 1.56 -4.32 -4.63
C LEU A 137 2.86 -4.51 -3.85
N ASN A 138 2.90 -4.07 -2.59
CA ASN A 138 4.10 -4.12 -1.77
C ASN A 138 4.56 -5.56 -1.48
N ASP A 139 5.86 -5.74 -1.26
CA ASP A 139 6.41 -7.03 -0.80
C ASP A 139 5.74 -7.51 0.49
N ALA A 140 5.10 -8.67 0.39
CA ALA A 140 4.30 -9.27 1.44
C ALA A 140 4.12 -10.79 1.23
N PRO A 141 4.06 -11.57 2.31
CA PRO A 141 3.94 -13.03 2.20
C PRO A 141 2.54 -13.52 1.76
N SER A 142 1.48 -12.78 2.11
CA SER A 142 0.13 -13.15 1.70
C SER A 142 -0.08 -12.97 0.19
N MET A 143 -1.17 -13.51 -0.35
CA MET A 143 -1.58 -13.19 -1.72
C MET A 143 -2.12 -11.76 -1.86
N HIS A 144 -2.70 -11.21 -0.78
CA HIS A 144 -3.48 -9.96 -0.82
C HIS A 144 -2.65 -8.74 -0.49
N LYS A 145 -1.43 -8.94 0.02
CA LYS A 145 -0.39 -7.94 0.22
C LYS A 145 -0.67 -6.84 1.26
N PHE A 146 -1.84 -6.83 1.90
CA PHE A 146 -2.14 -5.97 3.06
C PHE A 146 -1.19 -6.11 4.27
N ASP A 147 -0.38 -7.18 4.34
CA ASP A 147 0.57 -7.48 5.41
C ASP A 147 2.03 -7.20 4.99
N ALA A 148 2.29 -5.96 4.58
CA ALA A 148 3.59 -5.50 4.10
C ALA A 148 4.77 -5.92 4.98
N ARG A 149 5.83 -6.45 4.35
CA ARG A 149 7.19 -6.56 4.93
C ARG A 149 7.92 -5.22 4.88
N ASN A 150 7.65 -4.46 3.82
CA ASN A 150 8.10 -3.11 3.59
C ASN A 150 7.15 -2.43 2.58
N TRP A 151 7.13 -1.10 2.51
CA TRP A 151 6.32 -0.36 1.53
C TRP A 151 7.13 0.20 0.36
N ARG A 152 8.44 -0.07 0.32
CA ARG A 152 9.36 0.57 -0.63
C ARG A 152 9.65 -0.28 -1.86
N HIS A 153 9.30 -1.56 -1.83
CA HIS A 153 9.42 -2.47 -2.97
C HIS A 153 8.09 -3.10 -3.33
N ILE A 154 7.90 -3.29 -4.63
CA ILE A 154 6.92 -4.19 -5.21
C ILE A 154 7.24 -5.63 -4.77
N ASP A 155 6.21 -6.45 -4.64
CA ASP A 155 6.36 -7.86 -4.28
C ASP A 155 7.27 -8.59 -5.24
N VAL A 156 8.19 -9.36 -4.66
CA VAL A 156 9.22 -10.08 -5.41
C VAL A 156 8.63 -11.09 -6.40
N HIS A 157 7.43 -11.64 -6.13
CA HIS A 157 6.71 -12.54 -7.04
C HIS A 157 5.87 -11.80 -8.10
N PHE A 158 5.80 -10.47 -8.05
CA PHE A 158 5.22 -9.68 -9.12
C PHE A 158 6.26 -9.24 -10.15
N GLY A 159 7.55 -9.50 -9.89
CA GLY A 159 8.67 -9.22 -10.78
C GLY A 159 9.37 -10.48 -11.30
N PRO A 160 10.32 -10.33 -12.23
CA PRO A 160 10.92 -11.47 -12.94
C PRO A 160 12.08 -12.15 -12.19
N ASP A 161 12.56 -11.60 -11.08
CA ASP A 161 13.71 -12.15 -10.34
C ASP A 161 13.49 -12.14 -8.82
N PRO A 162 12.60 -13.01 -8.28
CA PRO A 162 12.27 -12.99 -6.86
C PRO A 162 13.49 -13.21 -5.95
N ASP A 163 14.44 -14.04 -6.37
CA ASP A 163 15.64 -14.35 -5.60
C ASP A 163 16.62 -13.18 -5.58
N GLY A 164 16.93 -12.60 -6.75
CA GLY A 164 17.77 -11.42 -6.85
C GLY A 164 17.21 -10.24 -6.07
N ASP A 165 15.90 -10.01 -6.18
CA ASP A 165 15.21 -8.93 -5.49
C ASP A 165 15.31 -9.10 -3.96
N ARG A 166 15.09 -10.31 -3.44
CA ARG A 166 15.32 -10.59 -2.01
C ARG A 166 16.76 -10.33 -1.57
N GLN A 167 17.76 -10.64 -2.40
CA GLN A 167 19.16 -10.39 -2.04
C GLN A 167 19.47 -8.89 -2.03
N LEU A 168 18.92 -8.11 -2.96
CA LEU A 168 19.06 -6.66 -2.97
C LEU A 168 18.42 -6.02 -1.74
N ILE A 169 17.16 -6.37 -1.44
CA ILE A 169 16.41 -5.83 -0.29
C ILE A 169 17.16 -6.10 1.03
N LYS A 170 17.79 -7.27 1.17
CA LYS A 170 18.57 -7.64 2.38
C LYS A 170 19.83 -6.80 2.59
N GLN A 171 20.38 -6.17 1.55
CA GLN A 171 21.59 -5.36 1.64
C GLN A 171 21.29 -3.93 2.12
N GLU A 172 20.02 -3.54 2.12
CA GLU A 172 19.59 -2.20 2.49
C GLU A 172 19.53 -2.02 4.01
N ASN A 173 19.67 -0.78 4.44
CA ASN A 173 19.15 -0.34 5.73
C ASN A 173 17.73 0.21 5.51
N PRO A 174 16.67 -0.44 6.03
CA PRO A 174 15.29 0.02 5.85
C PRO A 174 15.02 1.44 6.36
N ALA A 175 15.82 1.95 7.30
CA ALA A 175 15.69 3.29 7.86
C ALA A 175 16.54 4.36 7.14
N ASP A 176 17.37 3.97 6.16
CA ASP A 176 18.22 4.88 5.40
C ASP A 176 17.94 4.76 3.89
N PRO A 177 17.13 5.68 3.32
CA PRO A 177 16.78 5.69 1.90
C PRO A 177 17.96 5.79 0.94
N THR A 178 19.13 6.23 1.40
CA THR A 178 20.33 6.30 0.56
C THR A 178 20.91 4.93 0.23
N THR A 179 20.50 3.90 0.98
CA THR A 179 20.90 2.50 0.77
C THR A 179 19.94 1.73 -0.13
N TRP A 180 18.75 2.28 -0.43
CA TRP A 180 17.71 1.56 -1.17
C TRP A 180 18.08 1.37 -2.63
N GLN A 181 17.71 0.20 -3.17
CA GLN A 181 18.04 -0.23 -4.52
C GLN A 181 16.77 -0.60 -5.29
N TRP A 182 16.73 -0.21 -6.57
CA TRP A 182 15.63 -0.62 -7.44
C TRP A 182 15.71 -2.12 -7.76
N THR A 183 14.70 -2.86 -7.32
CA THR A 183 14.53 -4.29 -7.64
C THR A 183 14.09 -4.48 -9.10
N ALA A 184 14.12 -5.71 -9.59
CA ALA A 184 13.58 -6.08 -10.89
C ALA A 184 12.05 -5.91 -10.91
N ALA A 185 11.35 -6.28 -9.84
CA ALA A 185 9.92 -6.04 -9.66
C ALA A 185 9.56 -4.54 -9.74
N ASP A 186 10.32 -3.69 -9.05
CA ASP A 186 10.07 -2.23 -9.08
C ASP A 186 10.24 -1.66 -10.50
N LYS A 187 11.29 -2.09 -11.21
CA LYS A 187 11.57 -1.66 -12.59
C LYS A 187 10.46 -2.12 -13.54
N LEU A 188 9.96 -3.34 -13.38
CA LEU A 188 8.84 -3.84 -14.18
C LEU A 188 7.56 -3.03 -13.90
N PHE A 189 7.30 -2.68 -12.65
CA PHE A 189 6.17 -1.82 -12.32
C PHE A 189 6.26 -0.43 -12.98
N LEU A 190 7.45 0.18 -13.03
CA LEU A 190 7.66 1.42 -13.76
C LEU A 190 7.32 1.28 -15.26
N GLN A 191 7.66 0.14 -15.87
CA GLN A 191 7.29 -0.14 -17.26
C GLN A 191 5.77 -0.28 -17.44
N VAL A 192 5.08 -0.94 -16.51
CA VAL A 192 3.60 -1.01 -16.50
C VAL A 192 2.98 0.38 -16.40
N VAL A 193 3.46 1.20 -15.47
CA VAL A 193 2.99 2.58 -15.28
C VAL A 193 3.20 3.41 -16.55
N GLU A 194 4.38 3.34 -17.18
CA GLU A 194 4.68 4.03 -18.44
C GLU A 194 3.76 3.57 -19.58
N ALA A 195 3.55 2.25 -19.72
CA ALA A 195 2.71 1.68 -20.76
C ALA A 195 1.22 2.06 -20.60
N LEU A 196 0.72 2.15 -19.37
CA LEU A 196 -0.63 2.65 -19.04
C LEU A 196 -0.73 4.15 -19.33
N HIS A 197 0.23 4.96 -18.86
CA HIS A 197 0.24 6.41 -19.07
C HIS A 197 0.31 6.80 -20.55
N THR A 198 1.05 6.05 -21.37
CA THR A 198 1.12 6.28 -22.83
C THR A 198 -0.25 6.15 -23.52
N ARG A 199 -1.20 5.44 -22.89
CA ARG A 199 -2.58 5.26 -23.34
C ARG A 199 -3.57 6.18 -22.61
N GLY A 200 -3.07 7.13 -21.81
CA GLY A 200 -3.90 8.01 -21.00
C GLY A 200 -4.58 7.31 -19.82
N ILE A 201 -4.16 6.09 -19.46
CA ILE A 201 -4.70 5.33 -18.34
C ILE A 201 -3.90 5.69 -17.09
N ARG A 202 -4.57 6.22 -16.07
CA ARG A 202 -3.94 6.60 -14.79
C ARG A 202 -3.76 5.40 -13.88
N VAL A 203 -2.85 5.50 -12.92
CA VAL A 203 -2.56 4.44 -11.96
C VAL A 203 -2.80 4.94 -10.53
N ILE A 204 -3.58 4.18 -9.76
CA ILE A 204 -3.71 4.31 -8.31
C ILE A 204 -3.23 3.00 -7.68
N VAL A 205 -2.47 3.11 -6.60
CA VAL A 205 -1.93 1.97 -5.84
C VAL A 205 -2.48 2.01 -4.42
N ASP A 206 -2.86 0.85 -3.92
CA ASP A 206 -3.26 0.68 -2.52
C ASP A 206 -2.05 0.56 -1.59
N TYR A 207 -2.10 1.27 -0.47
CA TYR A 207 -1.15 1.15 0.62
C TYR A 207 -1.87 1.04 1.97
N SER A 208 -1.55 -0.01 2.71
CA SER A 208 -2.02 -0.18 4.10
C SER A 208 -1.14 0.59 5.06
N PHE A 209 -1.43 1.87 5.29
CA PHE A 209 -0.70 2.67 6.29
C PHE A 209 -1.21 2.50 7.72
N ASN A 210 -2.41 1.95 7.90
CA ASN A 210 -2.97 1.71 9.23
C ASN A 210 -2.24 0.59 9.99
N HIS A 211 -1.67 -0.40 9.29
CA HIS A 211 -1.03 -1.56 9.89
C HIS A 211 0.00 -2.18 8.95
N THR A 212 0.87 -3.04 9.49
CA THR A 212 1.88 -3.80 8.75
C THR A 212 1.70 -5.31 8.96
N GLY A 213 2.51 -6.12 8.26
CA GLY A 213 2.57 -7.56 8.48
C GLY A 213 3.46 -7.96 9.66
N ARG A 214 3.30 -9.20 10.13
CA ARG A 214 4.19 -9.77 11.16
C ARG A 214 5.65 -9.84 10.72
N GLN A 215 5.92 -9.87 9.42
CA GLN A 215 7.28 -9.88 8.85
C GLN A 215 7.80 -8.47 8.50
N PHE A 216 7.13 -7.41 8.96
CA PHE A 216 7.60 -6.04 8.76
C PHE A 216 8.93 -5.80 9.45
N TRP A 217 9.88 -5.19 8.74
CA TRP A 217 11.27 -5.05 9.19
C TRP A 217 11.41 -4.41 10.58
N ALA A 218 10.64 -3.36 10.87
CA ALA A 218 10.68 -2.68 12.18
C ALA A 218 10.02 -3.54 13.27
N PHE A 219 8.96 -4.28 12.92
CA PHE A 219 8.29 -5.18 13.85
C PHE A 219 9.18 -6.37 14.22
N GLN A 220 9.96 -6.89 13.27
CA GLN A 220 10.98 -7.91 13.53
C GLN A 220 12.06 -7.40 14.52
N ASP A 221 12.51 -6.16 14.36
CA ASP A 221 13.46 -5.54 15.29
C ASP A 221 12.87 -5.39 16.71
N VAL A 222 11.59 -5.02 16.82
CA VAL A 222 10.86 -4.98 18.10
C VAL A 222 10.70 -6.37 18.70
N LEU A 223 10.42 -7.41 17.92
CA LEU A 223 10.34 -8.79 18.42
C LEU A 223 11.68 -9.27 18.98
N GLU A 224 12.80 -8.85 18.39
CA GLU A 224 14.15 -9.22 18.84
C GLU A 224 14.61 -8.43 20.07
N LYS A 225 14.40 -7.11 20.08
CA LYS A 225 14.98 -6.19 21.08
C LYS A 225 13.97 -5.69 22.12
N GLY A 226 12.68 -5.97 21.93
CA GLY A 226 11.60 -5.48 22.78
C GLY A 226 11.62 -3.96 22.91
N LYS A 227 11.55 -3.47 24.15
CA LYS A 227 11.58 -2.04 24.49
C LYS A 227 12.87 -1.31 24.09
N ASP A 228 13.95 -2.05 23.85
CA ASP A 228 15.25 -1.49 23.49
C ASP A 228 15.36 -1.27 21.96
N SER A 229 14.38 -1.71 21.18
CA SER A 229 14.26 -1.38 19.76
C SER A 229 14.04 0.13 19.58
N PRO A 230 14.73 0.79 18.63
CA PRO A 230 14.43 2.18 18.28
C PRO A 230 13.03 2.35 17.66
N TYR A 231 12.35 1.26 17.30
CA TYR A 231 11.02 1.24 16.71
C TYR A 231 9.93 0.84 17.72
N ALA A 232 10.25 0.65 19.00
CA ALA A 232 9.27 0.23 20.01
C ALA A 232 8.11 1.21 20.23
N GLY A 233 8.28 2.48 19.82
CA GLY A 233 7.25 3.52 19.90
C GLY A 233 6.45 3.73 18.60
N TRP A 234 6.68 2.89 17.58
CA TRP A 234 5.89 2.90 16.35
C TRP A 234 4.54 2.21 16.54
#